data_AF-A0A7S0LYJ5-F1
#
_entry.id   AF-A0A7S0LYJ5-F1
#
_cell.length_a   1.000
_cell.length_b   1.000
_cell.length_c   1.000
_cell.angle_alpha   90.00
_cell.angle_beta   90.00
_cell.angle_gamma   90.00
#
_symmetry.space_group_name_H-M   'P 1'
#
loop_
_entity.id
_entity.type
_entity.pdbx_description
1 polymer ?
#
loop_
_entity_poly.entity_id
_entity_poly.type
_entity_poly.pdbx_seq_one_letter_code
_entity_poly.pdbx_strand_id
1 'polypeptide(L)'
;AAAGGAAAAAAADKNSRRARLWSYLSKWGRPGGPAEGGRAEDDDKQPVDYRSHPLFPYVTLQILQEVLNRRLFSSVRERKRLTYDANFHLTGFDRIQGGWFLVTVTAKPELAEKALEACKETLQDARTWDRISSDNLLSASYELVSKHDAGLQTNRYWVDLMGALQLEDVPGKDLSFIRDYSDVVRAVRVEDVQAMLEALGTDPSVAWTCIGTSGTAAPAGGGEEEEGLEADFHGHSVPTVRAPGRK
;
A
#
# COMPACT_ATOMS: atom_id res chain seq x y z
N ALA A 1 12.72 -22.11 -29.34
CA ALA A 1 11.25 -22.27 -29.21
C ALA A 1 10.75 -22.38 -27.76
N ALA A 2 11.58 -22.75 -26.76
CA ALA A 2 11.12 -22.93 -25.36
C ALA A 2 10.89 -21.63 -24.56
N ALA A 3 11.53 -20.50 -24.91
CA ALA A 3 11.41 -19.23 -24.17
C ALA A 3 10.04 -18.52 -24.36
N GLY A 4 9.33 -18.81 -25.46
CA GLY A 4 8.02 -18.18 -25.75
C GLY A 4 6.87 -18.74 -24.91
N GLY A 5 6.97 -20.00 -24.45
CA GLY A 5 5.94 -20.65 -23.65
C GLY A 5 5.85 -20.15 -22.21
N ALA A 6 7.00 -19.88 -21.58
CA ALA A 6 7.06 -19.40 -20.20
C ALA A 6 6.52 -17.96 -20.05
N ALA A 7 6.83 -17.08 -21.01
CA ALA A 7 6.32 -15.71 -21.02
C ALA A 7 4.79 -15.68 -21.25
N ALA A 8 4.26 -16.54 -22.11
CA ALA A 8 2.82 -16.66 -22.36
C ALA A 8 2.07 -17.22 -21.13
N ALA A 9 2.65 -18.20 -20.44
CA ALA A 9 2.08 -18.75 -19.20
C ALA A 9 2.08 -17.71 -18.06
N ALA A 10 3.16 -16.96 -17.89
CA ALA A 10 3.23 -15.88 -16.91
C ALA A 10 2.26 -14.73 -17.22
N ALA A 11 2.05 -14.41 -18.50
CA ALA A 11 1.06 -13.42 -18.92
C ALA A 11 -0.38 -13.89 -18.68
N ALA A 12 -0.68 -15.17 -18.93
CA ALA A 12 -1.99 -15.76 -18.65
C ALA A 12 -2.30 -15.82 -17.14
N ASP A 13 -1.31 -16.15 -16.31
CA ASP A 13 -1.43 -16.13 -14.85
C ASP A 13 -1.63 -14.71 -14.30
N LYS A 14 -0.89 -13.72 -14.83
CA LYS A 14 -1.10 -12.30 -14.51
C LYS A 14 -2.52 -11.83 -14.87
N ASN A 15 -3.05 -12.24 -16.02
CA ASN A 15 -4.40 -11.87 -16.44
C ASN A 15 -5.48 -12.55 -15.58
N SER A 16 -5.25 -13.81 -15.17
CA SER A 16 -6.12 -14.55 -14.25
C SER A 16 -6.13 -13.94 -12.84
N ARG A 17 -4.97 -13.51 -12.32
CA ARG A 17 -4.87 -12.85 -11.00
C ARG A 17 -5.49 -11.45 -11.00
N ARG A 18 -5.26 -10.66 -12.07
CA ARG A 18 -5.99 -9.40 -12.29
C ARG A 18 -7.49 -9.65 -12.29
N ALA A 19 -7.97 -10.66 -13.03
CA ALA A 19 -9.38 -11.02 -13.05
C ALA A 19 -9.90 -11.49 -11.67
N ARG A 20 -9.09 -12.14 -10.83
CA ARG A 20 -9.46 -12.53 -9.46
C ARG A 20 -9.54 -11.33 -8.51
N LEU A 21 -8.56 -10.44 -8.52
CA LEU A 21 -8.60 -9.19 -7.76
C LEU A 21 -9.78 -8.34 -8.22
N TRP A 22 -10.01 -8.24 -9.53
CA TRP A 22 -11.14 -7.51 -10.08
C TRP A 22 -12.47 -8.17 -9.74
N SER A 23 -12.59 -9.50 -9.84
CA SER A 23 -13.78 -10.25 -9.42
C SER A 23 -14.06 -10.07 -7.94
N TYR A 24 -13.01 -10.03 -7.11
CA TYR A 24 -13.13 -9.76 -5.68
C TYR A 24 -13.64 -8.33 -5.45
N LEU A 25 -12.99 -7.31 -6.03
CA LEU A 25 -13.39 -5.91 -5.89
C LEU A 25 -14.78 -5.62 -6.48
N SER A 26 -15.12 -6.21 -7.63
CA SER A 26 -16.40 -6.02 -8.32
C SER A 26 -17.57 -6.69 -7.61
N LYS A 27 -17.31 -7.74 -6.82
CA LYS A 27 -18.33 -8.38 -5.99
C LYS A 27 -18.86 -7.43 -4.92
N TRP A 28 -18.06 -6.44 -4.56
CA TRP A 28 -18.33 -5.49 -3.48
C TRP A 28 -18.63 -4.07 -3.99
N GLY A 29 -18.30 -3.75 -5.24
CA GLY A 29 -18.52 -2.44 -5.86
C GLY A 29 -19.87 -2.25 -6.60
N ARG A 30 -20.91 -3.07 -6.34
CA ARG A 30 -22.24 -2.83 -6.90
C ARG A 30 -23.06 -1.95 -5.95
N PRO A 31 -23.42 -0.71 -6.33
CA PRO A 31 -24.43 0.04 -5.59
C PRO A 31 -25.74 -0.72 -5.65
N GLY A 32 -26.36 -0.93 -4.48
CA GLY A 32 -27.72 -1.46 -4.39
C GLY A 32 -28.67 -0.63 -5.26
N GLY A 33 -29.50 -1.31 -6.05
CA GLY A 33 -30.55 -0.69 -6.85
C GLY A 33 -31.56 0.09 -5.97
N PRO A 34 -32.40 0.94 -6.59
CA PRO A 34 -33.26 1.85 -5.85
C PRO A 34 -34.27 1.07 -5.02
N ALA A 35 -34.20 1.23 -3.70
CA ALA A 35 -35.22 0.75 -2.78
C ALA A 35 -36.42 1.69 -2.83
N GLU A 36 -37.53 1.22 -3.41
CA GLU A 36 -38.83 1.87 -3.31
C GLU A 36 -39.28 1.94 -1.84
N GLY A 37 -39.92 3.06 -1.52
CA GLY A 37 -40.15 3.52 -0.15
C GLY A 37 -41.11 2.67 0.67
N GLY A 38 -40.73 2.48 1.94
CA GLY A 38 -41.58 2.01 3.02
C GLY A 38 -41.02 2.51 4.34
N ARG A 39 -41.67 3.51 4.92
CA ARG A 39 -41.32 4.11 6.22
C ARG A 39 -41.70 3.13 7.32
N ALA A 40 -40.72 2.61 8.06
CA ALA A 40 -40.94 1.89 9.32
C ALA A 40 -39.82 2.28 10.30
N GLU A 41 -40.25 2.91 11.39
CA GLU A 41 -39.46 3.12 12.61
C GLU A 41 -39.41 1.79 13.36
N ASP A 42 -38.23 1.21 13.47
CA ASP A 42 -37.78 0.29 14.53
C ASP A 42 -36.27 0.07 14.30
N ASP A 43 -35.43 0.58 15.22
CA ASP A 43 -33.97 0.67 15.08
C ASP A 43 -33.26 -0.68 15.34
N ASP A 44 -33.69 -1.71 14.62
CA ASP A 44 -32.96 -2.96 14.44
C ASP A 44 -31.98 -2.73 13.28
N LYS A 45 -30.86 -2.03 13.57
CA LYS A 45 -29.80 -1.79 12.59
C LYS A 45 -29.25 -3.14 12.15
N GLN A 46 -29.79 -3.67 11.05
CA GLN A 46 -29.16 -4.74 10.30
C GLN A 46 -27.68 -4.36 10.15
N PRO A 47 -26.73 -5.26 10.51
CA PRO A 47 -25.32 -4.94 10.45
C PRO A 47 -25.03 -4.54 9.01
N VAL A 48 -24.74 -3.26 8.81
CA VAL A 48 -24.34 -2.70 7.51
C VAL A 48 -23.24 -3.62 7.00
N ASP A 49 -23.45 -4.23 5.85
CA ASP A 49 -22.45 -5.13 5.26
C ASP A 49 -21.23 -4.28 4.88
N TYR A 50 -20.29 -4.18 5.82
CA TYR A 50 -19.10 -3.33 5.71
C TYR A 50 -18.28 -3.70 4.47
N ARG A 51 -18.39 -4.93 3.96
CA ARG A 51 -17.69 -5.34 2.73
C ARG A 51 -18.30 -4.74 1.49
N SER A 52 -19.60 -4.45 1.48
CA SER A 52 -20.28 -3.74 0.38
C SER A 52 -20.00 -2.23 0.37
N HIS A 53 -19.37 -1.72 1.44
CA HIS A 53 -19.06 -0.30 1.55
C HIS A 53 -17.95 0.09 0.56
N PRO A 54 -18.07 1.21 -0.19
CA PRO A 54 -17.07 1.60 -1.18
C PRO A 54 -15.68 1.89 -0.57
N LEU A 55 -15.60 2.27 0.71
CA LEU A 55 -14.35 2.39 1.47
C LEU A 55 -13.62 1.07 1.73
N PHE A 56 -14.33 -0.05 1.81
CA PHE A 56 -13.78 -1.32 2.26
C PHE A 56 -12.45 -1.69 1.59
N PRO A 57 -12.36 -1.76 0.25
CA PRO A 57 -11.11 -2.15 -0.41
C PRO A 57 -9.95 -1.19 -0.11
N TYR A 58 -10.24 0.11 -0.02
CA TYR A 58 -9.23 1.13 0.29
C TYR A 58 -8.71 0.96 1.72
N VAL A 59 -9.60 0.82 2.69
CA VAL A 59 -9.24 0.64 4.09
C VAL A 59 -8.48 -0.68 4.31
N THR A 60 -8.92 -1.77 3.70
CA THR A 60 -8.20 -3.06 3.79
C THR A 60 -6.78 -2.96 3.24
N LEU A 61 -6.57 -2.22 2.15
CA LEU A 61 -5.25 -1.96 1.60
C LEU A 61 -4.38 -1.09 2.51
N GLN A 62 -4.95 -0.07 3.15
CA GLN A 62 -4.22 0.74 4.13
C GLN A 62 -3.79 -0.07 5.36
N ILE A 63 -4.68 -0.95 5.86
CA ILE A 63 -4.36 -1.87 6.95
C ILE A 63 -3.22 -2.80 6.53
N LEU A 64 -3.31 -3.37 5.32
CA LEU A 64 -2.26 -4.24 4.78
C LEU A 64 -0.92 -3.50 4.69
N GLN A 65 -0.92 -2.25 4.20
CA GLN A 65 0.29 -1.42 4.13
C GLN A 65 0.92 -1.20 5.50
N GLU A 66 0.12 -0.85 6.52
CA GLU A 66 0.61 -0.64 7.89
C GLU A 66 1.19 -1.93 8.49
N VAL A 67 0.54 -3.08 8.28
CA VAL A 67 1.05 -4.39 8.71
C VAL A 67 2.38 -4.75 8.03
N LEU A 68 2.46 -4.59 6.70
CA LEU A 68 3.68 -4.91 5.95
C LEU A 68 4.84 -3.98 6.31
N ASN A 69 4.57 -2.69 6.54
CA ASN A 69 5.58 -1.73 7.00
C ASN A 69 6.21 -2.16 8.32
N ARG A 70 5.38 -2.49 9.32
CA ARG A 70 5.89 -2.96 10.62
C ARG A 70 6.74 -4.22 10.48
N ARG A 71 6.34 -5.15 9.62
CA ARG A 71 7.10 -6.38 9.36
C ARG A 71 8.43 -6.11 8.65
N LEU A 72 8.45 -5.22 7.67
CA LEU A 72 9.69 -4.81 7.00
C LEU A 72 10.65 -4.15 7.99
N PHE A 73 10.15 -3.27 8.86
CA PHE A 73 10.96 -2.69 9.93
C PHE A 73 11.50 -3.75 10.89
N SER A 74 10.67 -4.64 11.43
CA SER A 74 11.17 -5.66 12.36
C SER A 74 12.09 -6.70 11.71
N SER A 75 11.84 -7.11 10.47
CA SER A 75 12.65 -8.13 9.79
C SER A 75 13.96 -7.55 9.23
N VAL A 76 13.87 -6.50 8.42
CA VAL A 76 15.00 -5.99 7.63
C VAL A 76 15.89 -5.05 8.46
N ARG A 77 15.26 -4.19 9.28
CA ARG A 77 15.97 -3.22 10.11
C ARG A 77 16.37 -3.79 11.46
N GLU A 78 15.46 -4.40 12.23
CA GLU A 78 15.79 -4.84 13.59
C GLU A 78 16.56 -6.17 13.63
N ARG A 79 16.05 -7.22 12.96
CA ARG A 79 16.68 -8.54 12.98
C ARG A 79 17.94 -8.61 12.12
N LYS A 80 17.85 -8.17 10.86
CA LYS A 80 18.96 -8.31 9.90
C LYS A 80 19.91 -7.11 9.89
N ARG A 81 19.50 -5.94 10.42
CA ARG A 81 20.31 -4.70 10.47
C ARG A 81 20.93 -4.30 9.13
N LEU A 82 20.18 -4.50 8.05
CA LEU A 82 20.67 -4.29 6.68
C LEU A 82 20.40 -2.89 6.13
N THR A 83 19.47 -2.16 6.74
CA THR A 83 18.94 -0.89 6.21
C THR A 83 18.69 0.11 7.32
N TYR A 84 18.71 1.40 6.96
CA TYR A 84 18.21 2.48 7.82
C TYR A 84 16.69 2.62 7.72
N ASP A 85 16.14 2.40 6.53
CA ASP A 85 14.71 2.53 6.25
C ASP A 85 14.23 1.49 5.22
N ALA A 86 13.01 0.98 5.43
CA ALA A 86 12.32 0.10 4.50
C ALA A 86 10.82 0.40 4.57
N ASN A 87 10.23 0.74 3.42
CA ASN A 87 8.85 1.17 3.35
C ASN A 87 8.12 0.47 2.19
N PHE A 88 6.88 0.12 2.44
CA PHE A 88 5.91 -0.43 1.53
C PHE A 88 4.83 0.62 1.31
N HIS A 89 4.62 0.98 0.05
CA HIS A 89 3.66 2.00 -0.34
C HIS A 89 2.73 1.49 -1.43
N LEU A 90 1.45 1.85 -1.35
CA LEU A 90 0.43 1.55 -2.34
C LEU A 90 -0.02 2.83 -3.03
N THR A 91 -0.05 2.84 -4.36
CA THR A 91 -0.49 4.00 -5.15
C THR A 91 -1.55 3.61 -6.17
N GLY A 92 -2.59 4.45 -6.29
CA GLY A 92 -3.61 4.35 -7.35
C GLY A 92 -4.85 3.52 -6.99
N PHE A 93 -4.79 2.72 -5.93
CA PHE A 93 -5.89 1.83 -5.54
C PHE A 93 -7.12 2.53 -4.95
N ASP A 94 -7.02 3.84 -4.66
CA ASP A 94 -8.09 4.65 -4.06
C ASP A 94 -8.95 5.40 -5.11
N ARG A 95 -8.43 5.58 -6.33
CA ARG A 95 -9.02 6.46 -7.36
C ARG A 95 -9.10 5.88 -8.76
N ILE A 96 -8.34 4.82 -9.05
CA ILE A 96 -8.21 4.25 -10.40
C ILE A 96 -8.50 2.75 -10.34
N GLN A 97 -9.04 2.19 -11.42
CA GLN A 97 -9.17 0.75 -11.60
C GLN A 97 -7.79 0.10 -11.84
N GLY A 98 -7.00 0.03 -10.77
CA GLY A 98 -5.65 -0.51 -10.77
C GLY A 98 -4.70 0.36 -9.93
N GLY A 99 -3.58 -0.24 -9.55
CA GLY A 99 -2.54 0.43 -8.80
C GLY A 99 -1.25 -0.36 -8.86
N TRP A 100 -0.22 0.19 -8.24
CA TRP A 100 1.04 -0.51 -8.03
C TRP A 100 1.44 -0.37 -6.57
N PHE A 101 2.17 -1.38 -6.09
CA PHE A 101 2.90 -1.26 -4.83
C PHE A 101 4.36 -0.94 -5.15
N LEU A 102 4.99 -0.18 -4.26
CA LEU A 102 6.41 0.12 -4.30
C LEU A 102 7.02 -0.26 -2.96
N VAL A 103 8.14 -0.97 -3.01
CA VAL A 103 8.95 -1.23 -1.83
C VAL A 103 10.26 -0.48 -1.99
N THR A 104 10.51 0.46 -1.10
CA THR A 104 11.73 1.26 -1.09
C THR A 104 12.59 0.83 0.09
N VAL A 105 13.88 0.62 -0.16
CA VAL A 105 14.85 0.21 0.86
C VAL A 105 16.11 1.02 0.66
N THR A 106 16.58 1.67 1.73
CA THR A 106 17.76 2.52 1.70
C THR A 106 18.87 1.91 2.55
N ALA A 107 19.76 1.18 1.88
CA ALA A 107 20.88 0.48 2.48
C ALA A 107 22.23 0.98 1.97
N LYS A 108 23.32 0.60 2.66
CA LYS A 108 24.68 0.80 2.14
C LYS A 108 24.85 0.02 0.82
N PRO A 109 25.64 0.52 -0.16
CA PRO A 109 25.80 -0.15 -1.45
C PRO A 109 26.19 -1.63 -1.35
N GLU A 110 27.09 -1.97 -0.43
CA GLU A 110 27.56 -3.34 -0.18
C GLU A 110 26.48 -4.29 0.35
N LEU A 111 25.42 -3.75 0.95
CA LEU A 111 24.32 -4.49 1.57
C LEU A 111 23.03 -4.42 0.76
N ALA A 112 23.00 -3.64 -0.33
CA ALA A 112 21.78 -3.37 -1.10
C ALA A 112 21.13 -4.65 -1.64
N GLU A 113 21.93 -5.58 -2.18
CA GLU A 113 21.41 -6.87 -2.66
C GLU A 113 20.82 -7.72 -1.54
N LYS A 114 21.50 -7.79 -0.39
CA LYS A 114 21.02 -8.53 0.78
C LYS A 114 19.74 -7.91 1.35
N ALA A 115 19.66 -6.59 1.37
CA ALA A 115 18.48 -5.87 1.83
C ALA A 115 17.29 -6.09 0.89
N LEU A 116 17.52 -6.07 -0.43
CA LEU A 116 16.50 -6.39 -1.43
C LEU A 116 15.96 -7.81 -1.23
N GLU A 117 16.85 -8.80 -1.06
CA GLU A 117 16.43 -10.18 -0.88
C GLU A 117 15.68 -10.38 0.45
N ALA A 118 16.13 -9.72 1.52
CA ALA A 118 15.42 -9.71 2.80
C ALA A 118 13.99 -9.13 2.70
N CYS A 119 13.76 -8.13 1.85
CA CYS A 119 12.42 -7.60 1.61
C CYS A 119 11.53 -8.60 0.86
N LYS A 120 12.06 -9.28 -0.16
CA LYS A 120 11.33 -10.34 -0.87
C LYS A 120 10.94 -11.48 0.07
N GLU A 121 11.89 -11.95 0.88
CA GLU A 121 11.64 -12.96 1.91
C GLU A 121 10.54 -12.50 2.87
N THR A 122 10.59 -11.26 3.37
CA THR A 122 9.59 -10.76 4.31
C THR A 122 8.18 -10.72 3.69
N LEU A 123 8.06 -10.33 2.41
CA LEU A 123 6.78 -10.36 1.69
C LEU A 123 6.28 -11.79 1.45
N GLN A 124 7.20 -12.72 1.17
CA GLN A 124 6.87 -14.13 1.00
C GLN A 124 6.46 -14.78 2.32
N ASP A 125 7.17 -14.50 3.41
CA ASP A 125 6.88 -15.00 4.75
C ASP A 125 5.48 -14.59 5.19
N ALA A 126 5.11 -13.33 4.93
CA ALA A 126 3.79 -12.79 5.23
C ALA A 126 2.64 -13.54 4.54
N ARG A 127 2.92 -14.15 3.39
CA ARG A 127 1.95 -14.96 2.64
C ARG A 127 1.97 -16.43 3.08
N THR A 128 3.13 -16.95 3.47
CA THR A 128 3.34 -18.40 3.56
C THR A 128 3.12 -18.92 4.97
N TRP A 129 3.95 -18.49 5.92
CA TRP A 129 3.98 -19.07 7.27
C TRP A 129 3.72 -18.05 8.37
N ASP A 130 4.15 -16.80 8.18
CA ASP A 130 3.86 -15.70 9.10
C ASP A 130 2.58 -15.00 8.68
N ARG A 131 1.41 -15.64 8.86
CA ARG A 131 0.13 -15.05 8.43
C ARG A 131 -0.21 -13.81 9.26
N ILE A 132 -1.11 -12.97 8.75
CA ILE A 132 -1.57 -11.78 9.46
C ILE A 132 -2.32 -12.23 10.73
N SER A 133 -1.92 -11.72 11.89
CA SER A 133 -2.56 -12.04 13.17
C SER A 133 -3.63 -11.01 13.54
N SER A 134 -4.53 -11.37 14.46
CA SER A 134 -5.52 -10.44 15.01
C SER A 134 -4.87 -9.25 15.73
N ASP A 135 -3.74 -9.47 16.40
CA ASP A 135 -2.97 -8.42 17.06
C ASP A 135 -2.36 -7.43 16.05
N ASN A 136 -1.83 -7.94 14.93
CA ASN A 136 -1.32 -7.10 13.84
C ASN A 136 -2.44 -6.21 13.26
N LEU A 137 -3.63 -6.80 13.06
CA LEU A 137 -4.81 -6.08 12.59
C LEU A 137 -5.24 -5.01 13.58
N LEU A 138 -5.43 -5.35 14.85
CA LEU A 138 -5.88 -4.41 15.89
C LEU A 138 -4.93 -3.22 16.02
N SER A 139 -3.63 -3.50 16.08
CA SER A 139 -2.62 -2.45 16.18
C SER A 139 -2.58 -1.57 14.93
N ALA A 140 -2.80 -2.15 13.74
CA ALA A 140 -2.82 -1.39 12.48
C ALA A 140 -4.07 -0.53 12.36
N SER A 141 -5.25 -1.07 12.70
CA SER A 141 -6.51 -0.34 12.74
C SER A 141 -6.47 0.82 13.73
N TYR A 142 -5.90 0.63 14.92
CA TYR A 142 -5.72 1.71 15.90
C TYR A 142 -4.89 2.87 15.33
N GLU A 143 -3.75 2.54 14.71
CA GLU A 143 -2.87 3.54 14.11
C GLU A 143 -3.55 4.30 12.96
N LEU A 144 -4.31 3.62 12.11
CA LEU A 144 -5.04 4.26 11.02
C LEU A 144 -6.15 5.19 11.51
N VAL A 145 -6.90 4.80 12.54
CA VAL A 145 -7.91 5.66 13.17
C VAL A 145 -7.23 6.87 13.82
N SER A 146 -6.13 6.66 14.55
CA SER A 146 -5.38 7.76 15.17
C SER A 146 -4.83 8.75 14.12
N LYS A 147 -4.26 8.24 13.02
CA LYS A 147 -3.80 9.07 11.89
C LYS A 147 -4.95 9.85 11.25
N HIS A 148 -6.12 9.22 11.10
CA HIS A 148 -7.31 9.87 10.56
C HIS A 148 -7.79 11.01 11.47
N ASP A 149 -7.96 10.73 12.76
CA ASP A 149 -8.43 11.71 13.76
C ASP A 149 -7.46 12.90 13.89
N ALA A 150 -6.15 12.65 13.87
CA ALA A 150 -5.14 13.70 13.83
C ALA A 150 -5.18 14.49 12.51
N GLY A 151 -5.36 13.79 11.38
CA GLY A 151 -5.48 14.37 10.06
C GLY A 151 -6.65 15.36 9.96
N LEU A 152 -7.81 15.02 10.53
CA LEU A 152 -9.02 15.87 10.55
C LEU A 152 -8.80 17.24 11.21
N GLN A 153 -7.69 17.43 11.94
CA GLN A 153 -7.32 18.73 12.50
C GLN A 153 -6.60 19.64 11.49
N THR A 154 -6.29 19.14 10.29
CA THR A 154 -5.48 19.85 9.29
C THR A 154 -6.26 20.13 8.01
N ASN A 155 -6.16 21.37 7.51
CA ASN A 155 -6.82 21.77 6.26
C ASN A 155 -6.34 20.95 5.06
N ARG A 156 -5.06 20.57 5.04
CA ARG A 156 -4.48 19.74 3.98
C ARG A 156 -5.20 18.41 3.87
N TYR A 157 -5.40 17.73 4.99
CA TYR A 157 -6.08 16.43 5.01
C TYR A 157 -7.54 16.55 4.54
N TRP A 158 -8.25 17.62 4.95
CA TRP A 158 -9.59 17.90 4.45
C TRP A 158 -9.63 18.07 2.93
N VAL A 159 -8.69 18.81 2.35
CA VAL A 159 -8.59 18.97 0.89
C VAL A 159 -8.31 17.63 0.21
N ASP A 160 -7.41 16.81 0.76
CA ASP A 160 -7.06 15.50 0.20
C ASP A 160 -8.24 14.51 0.27
N LEU A 161 -8.99 14.51 1.38
CA LEU A 161 -10.19 13.71 1.58
C LEU A 161 -11.31 14.11 0.62
N MET A 162 -11.56 15.42 0.51
CA MET A 162 -12.62 15.94 -0.36
C MET A 162 -12.27 15.88 -1.84
N GLY A 163 -10.99 15.75 -2.17
CA GLY A 163 -10.53 15.54 -3.54
C GLY A 163 -11.23 14.35 -4.19
N ALA A 164 -11.78 14.56 -5.38
CA ALA A 164 -12.49 13.55 -6.18
C ALA A 164 -13.86 13.06 -5.64
N LEU A 165 -14.45 13.67 -4.60
CA LEU A 165 -15.81 13.34 -4.12
C LEU A 165 -16.95 13.53 -5.16
N GLN A 166 -16.68 14.24 -6.27
CA GLN A 166 -17.68 14.58 -7.29
C GLN A 166 -17.18 14.31 -8.72
N LEU A 167 -16.09 13.56 -8.85
CA LEU A 167 -15.57 13.20 -10.17
C LEU A 167 -16.25 11.91 -10.65
N GLU A 168 -16.88 11.97 -11.83
CA GLU A 168 -17.52 10.80 -12.46
C GLU A 168 -16.53 9.66 -12.72
N ASP A 169 -15.25 10.01 -12.94
CA ASP A 169 -14.15 9.07 -13.18
C ASP A 169 -13.70 8.32 -11.92
N VAL A 170 -14.16 8.72 -10.73
CA VAL A 170 -13.87 8.04 -9.45
C VAL A 170 -15.18 7.52 -8.86
N PRO A 171 -15.77 6.47 -9.46
CA PRO A 171 -17.06 5.96 -9.04
C PRO A 171 -17.00 5.41 -7.61
N GLY A 172 -17.97 5.82 -6.79
CA GLY A 172 -18.14 5.32 -5.43
C GLY A 172 -17.50 6.16 -4.33
N LYS A 173 -16.68 7.18 -4.65
CA LYS A 173 -16.17 8.11 -3.63
C LYS A 173 -17.21 9.18 -3.29
N ASP A 174 -17.78 9.09 -2.09
CA ASP A 174 -18.76 10.04 -1.56
C ASP A 174 -18.45 10.44 -0.11
N LEU A 175 -19.31 11.23 0.53
CA LEU A 175 -19.10 11.70 1.91
C LEU A 175 -19.05 10.57 2.95
N SER A 176 -19.52 9.35 2.63
CA SER A 176 -19.36 8.19 3.50
C SER A 176 -17.88 7.87 3.75
N PHE A 177 -16.98 8.28 2.83
CA PHE A 177 -15.54 8.08 2.97
C PHE A 177 -14.93 8.79 4.17
N ILE A 178 -15.59 9.86 4.62
CA ILE A 178 -15.16 10.66 5.76
C ILE A 178 -15.97 10.25 6.99
N ARG A 179 -17.29 10.12 6.84
CA ARG A 179 -18.19 9.83 7.97
C ARG A 179 -17.95 8.45 8.57
N ASP A 180 -17.83 7.42 7.72
CA ASP A 180 -17.89 6.01 8.15
C ASP A 180 -16.50 5.36 8.24
N TYR A 181 -15.42 6.14 8.04
CA TYR A 181 -14.05 5.64 7.96
C TYR A 181 -13.67 4.78 9.18
N SER A 182 -13.83 5.34 10.39
CA SER A 182 -13.45 4.66 11.63
C SER A 182 -14.25 3.39 11.90
N ASP A 183 -15.52 3.35 11.49
CA ASP A 183 -16.39 2.19 11.66
C ASP A 183 -16.00 1.08 10.68
N VAL A 184 -15.73 1.42 9.43
CA VAL A 184 -15.25 0.46 8.42
C VAL A 184 -13.88 -0.11 8.83
N VAL A 185 -12.93 0.72 9.28
CA VAL A 185 -11.59 0.28 9.75
C VAL A 185 -11.69 -0.74 10.89
N ARG A 186 -12.63 -0.55 11.81
CA ARG A 186 -12.84 -1.46 12.95
C ARG A 186 -13.60 -2.73 12.57
N ALA A 187 -14.38 -2.71 11.48
CA ALA A 187 -15.15 -3.85 11.02
C ALA A 187 -14.33 -4.86 10.18
N VAL A 188 -13.22 -4.42 9.58
CA VAL A 188 -12.33 -5.29 8.79
C VAL A 188 -11.83 -6.47 9.62
N ARG A 189 -11.83 -7.67 9.02
CA ARG A 189 -11.34 -8.89 9.66
C ARG A 189 -10.00 -9.36 9.10
N VAL A 190 -9.34 -10.26 9.82
CA VAL A 190 -8.03 -10.80 9.42
C VAL A 190 -8.12 -11.50 8.07
N GLU A 191 -9.22 -12.20 7.82
CA GLU A 191 -9.44 -12.93 6.56
C GLU A 191 -9.51 -11.98 5.37
N ASP A 192 -10.04 -10.76 5.55
CA ASP A 192 -10.13 -9.75 4.50
C ASP A 192 -8.75 -9.24 4.09
N VAL A 193 -7.91 -8.93 5.09
CA VAL A 193 -6.54 -8.45 4.85
C VAL A 193 -5.68 -9.54 4.23
N GLN A 194 -5.83 -10.79 4.68
CA GLN A 194 -5.13 -11.94 4.11
C GLN A 194 -5.56 -12.19 2.65
N ALA A 195 -6.87 -12.14 2.37
CA ALA A 195 -7.38 -12.25 1.01
C ALA A 195 -6.88 -11.12 0.11
N MET A 196 -6.80 -9.89 0.63
CA MET A 196 -6.25 -8.74 -0.09
C MET A 196 -4.76 -8.93 -0.43
N LEU A 197 -3.96 -9.43 0.53
CA LEU A 197 -2.54 -9.74 0.29
C LEU A 197 -2.37 -10.79 -0.82
N GLU A 198 -3.20 -11.84 -0.82
CA GLU A 198 -3.20 -12.86 -1.86
C GLU A 198 -3.60 -12.30 -3.23
N ALA A 199 -4.56 -11.37 -3.25
CA ALA A 199 -5.05 -10.75 -4.48
C ALA A 199 -4.09 -9.69 -5.04
N LEU A 200 -3.32 -9.00 -4.19
CA LEU A 200 -2.32 -8.01 -4.59
C LEU A 200 -1.16 -8.63 -5.40
N GLY A 201 -0.88 -9.92 -5.19
CA GLY A 201 0.09 -10.66 -6.00
C GLY A 201 1.53 -10.22 -5.77
N THR A 202 1.98 -10.16 -4.51
CA THR A 202 3.35 -9.82 -4.08
C THR A 202 4.41 -10.89 -4.40
N ASP A 203 4.18 -11.67 -5.44
CA ASP A 203 5.06 -12.77 -5.85
C ASP A 203 6.39 -12.22 -6.40
N PRO A 204 7.56 -12.71 -5.92
CA PRO A 204 8.87 -12.28 -6.41
C PRO A 204 9.04 -12.44 -7.92
N SER A 205 8.33 -13.38 -8.55
CA SER A 205 8.37 -13.61 -10.00
C SER A 205 7.68 -12.53 -10.83
N VAL A 206 6.82 -11.71 -10.21
CA VAL A 206 6.04 -10.65 -10.87
C VAL A 206 6.62 -9.27 -10.59
N ALA A 207 7.37 -9.12 -9.50
CA ALA A 207 7.96 -7.86 -9.09
C ALA A 207 9.16 -7.47 -9.97
N TRP A 208 9.20 -6.21 -10.39
CA TRP A 208 10.41 -5.62 -10.95
C TRP A 208 11.28 -5.08 -9.82
N THR A 209 12.56 -5.41 -9.85
CA THR A 209 13.52 -4.95 -8.85
C THR A 209 14.63 -4.16 -9.53
N CYS A 210 14.97 -3.00 -8.98
CA CYS A 210 16.13 -2.22 -9.39
C CYS A 210 16.95 -1.83 -8.16
N ILE A 211 18.27 -1.86 -8.30
CA ILE A 211 19.19 -1.31 -7.31
C ILE A 211 19.87 -0.11 -7.98
N GLY A 212 19.64 1.07 -7.42
CA GLY A 212 20.36 2.29 -7.79
C GLY A 212 21.38 2.62 -6.72
N THR A 213 22.65 2.71 -7.10
CA THR A 213 23.69 3.25 -6.23
C THR A 213 23.92 4.71 -6.60
N SER A 214 23.72 5.60 -5.63
CA SER A 214 24.09 7.00 -5.75
C SER A 214 25.38 7.24 -4.98
N GLY A 215 26.30 8.00 -5.58
CA GLY A 215 27.66 8.21 -5.09
C GLY A 215 28.71 7.83 -6.13
N THR A 216 29.90 8.40 -6.03
CA THR A 216 31.04 7.96 -6.84
C THR A 216 31.30 6.50 -6.51
N ALA A 217 31.33 5.63 -7.52
CA ALA A 217 32.04 4.37 -7.38
C ALA A 217 33.41 4.73 -6.83
N ALA A 218 33.74 4.28 -5.62
CA ALA A 218 35.02 4.58 -5.01
C ALA A 218 36.09 4.28 -6.06
N PRO A 219 36.89 5.28 -6.51
CA PRO A 219 38.04 4.94 -7.32
C PRO A 219 38.84 3.95 -6.50
N ALA A 220 39.25 2.84 -7.12
CA ALA A 220 40.09 1.85 -6.48
C ALA A 220 41.37 2.56 -5.99
N GLY A 221 41.42 2.92 -4.71
CA GLY A 221 42.56 3.58 -4.09
C GLY A 221 42.20 4.75 -3.18
N GLY A 222 42.20 4.46 -1.86
CA GLY A 222 42.80 5.32 -0.85
C GLY A 222 42.05 6.58 -0.40
N GLY A 223 41.56 6.52 0.84
CA GLY A 223 41.82 7.60 1.80
C GLY A 223 40.72 8.63 2.04
N GLU A 224 40.29 8.62 3.31
CA GLU A 224 39.89 9.77 4.12
C GLU A 224 38.41 10.18 4.15
N GLU A 225 37.96 10.31 5.40
CA GLU A 225 36.64 10.60 5.89
C GLU A 225 36.29 12.07 5.63
N GLU A 226 35.05 12.35 5.18
CA GLU A 226 34.45 13.66 5.40
C GLU A 226 33.02 13.51 5.94
N GLU A 227 32.82 14.11 7.11
CA GLU A 227 31.54 14.34 7.77
C GLU A 227 30.67 15.35 7.00
N GLY A 228 29.36 15.12 7.03
CA GLY A 228 28.38 16.20 7.02
C GLY A 228 27.65 16.46 5.70
N LEU A 229 26.41 15.97 5.61
CA LEU A 229 25.18 16.72 5.32
C LEU A 229 24.02 15.74 5.16
N GLU A 230 23.25 15.57 6.24
CA GLU A 230 21.96 14.89 6.20
C GLU A 230 21.00 15.67 5.31
N ALA A 231 20.76 15.17 4.10
CA ALA A 231 19.63 15.59 3.28
C ALA A 231 18.46 14.63 3.56
N ASP A 232 17.49 15.10 4.32
CA ASP A 232 16.19 14.46 4.54
C ASP A 232 15.48 14.24 3.19
N PHE A 233 15.78 13.14 2.52
CA PHE A 233 15.11 12.70 1.31
C PHE A 233 13.85 11.90 1.68
N HIS A 234 12.88 12.58 2.29
CA HIS A 234 11.52 12.04 2.38
C HIS A 234 10.91 12.11 0.96
N GLY A 235 10.42 10.97 0.46
CA GLY A 235 9.99 10.70 -0.92
C GLY A 235 8.76 11.48 -1.43
N HIS A 236 8.63 12.76 -1.07
CA HIS A 236 7.60 13.69 -1.51
C HIS A 236 8.20 14.99 -2.05
N SER A 237 9.29 14.92 -2.81
CA SER A 237 9.79 16.07 -3.56
C SER A 237 9.80 15.78 -5.05
N VAL A 238 8.96 16.52 -5.78
CA VAL A 238 9.03 16.65 -7.25
C VAL A 238 10.41 17.27 -7.57
N PRO A 239 11.13 16.81 -8.61
CA PRO A 239 12.41 17.38 -8.96
C PRO A 239 12.27 18.88 -9.24
N THR A 240 12.92 19.70 -8.41
CA THR A 240 13.02 21.14 -8.64
C THR A 240 13.95 21.38 -9.83
N VAL A 241 13.36 21.75 -10.97
CA VAL A 241 14.11 22.23 -12.13
C VAL A 241 14.78 23.54 -11.73
N ARG A 242 16.11 23.50 -11.57
CA ARG A 242 16.93 24.69 -11.30
C ARG A 242 16.87 25.60 -12.54
N ALA A 243 16.24 26.76 -12.41
CA ALA A 243 16.21 27.75 -13.47
C ALA A 243 17.65 28.22 -13.79
N PRO A 244 18.03 28.39 -15.08
CA PRO A 244 19.35 28.88 -15.44
C PRO A 244 19.49 30.34 -14.99
N GLY A 245 20.58 30.62 -14.28
CA GLY A 245 20.89 31.94 -13.73
C GLY A 245 20.89 33.02 -14.81
N ARG A 246 20.24 34.14 -14.52
CA ARG A 246 20.41 35.36 -15.30
C ARG A 246 21.81 35.92 -15.06
N LYS A 247 22.48 36.29 -16.15
CA LYS A 247 23.74 37.03 -16.19
C LYS A 247 23.62 38.37 -15.48
#